data_AF-A0A2Z5WYL8-F1
#
_entry.id   AF-A0A2Z5WYL8-F1
#
_cell.length_a   1.000
_cell.length_b   1.000
_cell.length_c   1.000
_cell.angle_alpha   90.00
_cell.angle_beta   90.00
_cell.angle_gamma   90.00
#
_symmetry.space_group_name_H-M   'P 1'
#
loop_
_entity.id
_entity.type
_entity.pdbx_description
1 polymer ?
#
loop_
_entity_poly.entity_id
_entity_poly.type
_entity_poly.pdbx_seq_one_letter_code
_entity_poly.pdbx_strand_id
1 'polypeptide(L)'
;MSSHTKNKININEAILSELDKIEAKLGVAGLSNKIQAARPYTKAEDLVTKKVITAAQFDQVKDLVGTETVELKGEAKDVDYLTKLGLMKGHMIVAKELLDVQKPDQALPHIEHPVEEIYADVEGQLKERNVKEFKQVLMDLQQLVKSKPNDPSITAKYNDAIAGIDAAISAIPETQRQSPKFALQVINTILDTAGTEYRAAIANNKIKEIIEYQDSRGFTIYVEQLYKSITPVMEKEYPDVHKQFTASLAKLKSAYPSAIAPEQPVLSVADMSELIKGNEQAATKVYAKS
;
A
#
# COMPACT_ATOMS: atom_id res chain seq x y z
N MET A 1 20.40 -2.38 22.90
CA MET A 1 19.85 -3.30 21.90
C MET A 1 18.34 -3.12 21.89
N SER A 2 17.82 -2.27 21.02
CA SER A 2 16.36 -2.07 20.94
C SER A 2 15.77 -3.21 20.13
N SER A 3 15.16 -4.17 20.82
CA SER A 3 14.18 -5.07 20.20
C SER A 3 13.04 -4.18 19.70
N HIS A 4 13.06 -3.82 18.42
CA HIS A 4 11.86 -3.40 17.73
C HIS A 4 11.04 -4.69 17.56
N THR A 5 10.19 -5.01 18.55
CA THR A 5 9.07 -5.89 18.28
C THR A 5 8.28 -5.21 17.16
N LYS A 6 8.40 -5.72 15.92
CA LYS A 6 7.46 -5.37 14.86
C LYS A 6 6.06 -5.59 15.45
N ASN A 7 5.23 -4.56 15.44
CA ASN A 7 3.83 -4.73 15.84
C ASN A 7 3.22 -5.85 15.00
N LYS A 8 2.57 -6.79 15.66
CA LYS A 8 1.88 -7.89 14.98
C LYS A 8 0.71 -7.35 14.17
N ILE A 9 0.42 -7.97 13.04
CA ILE A 9 -0.76 -7.71 12.22
C ILE A 9 -1.97 -8.18 13.03
N ASN A 10 -2.85 -7.24 13.38
CA ASN A 10 -4.11 -7.57 14.03
C ASN A 10 -5.07 -8.19 13.01
N ILE A 11 -5.25 -9.51 13.06
CA ILE A 11 -6.06 -10.25 12.08
C ILE A 11 -7.55 -9.90 12.11
N ASN A 12 -8.02 -9.16 13.12
CA ASN A 12 -9.39 -8.64 13.20
C ASN A 12 -9.57 -7.28 12.52
N GLU A 13 -8.51 -6.49 12.39
CA GLU A 13 -8.61 -5.08 12.00
C GLU A 13 -7.82 -4.76 10.73
N ALA A 14 -6.74 -5.48 10.45
CA ALA A 14 -5.85 -5.20 9.32
C ALA A 14 -6.57 -5.12 7.96
N ILE A 15 -6.13 -4.21 7.09
CA ILE A 15 -6.60 -4.15 5.70
C ILE A 15 -6.08 -5.32 4.88
N LEU A 16 -6.65 -5.58 3.71
CA LEU A 16 -6.25 -6.73 2.88
C LEU A 16 -4.76 -6.69 2.53
N SER A 17 -4.23 -5.56 2.07
CA SER A 17 -2.79 -5.41 1.78
C SER A 17 -1.84 -5.65 2.97
N GLU A 18 -2.32 -5.55 4.21
CA GLU A 18 -1.55 -5.99 5.38
C GLU A 18 -1.64 -7.51 5.58
N LEU A 19 -2.83 -8.10 5.37
CA LEU A 19 -3.04 -9.54 5.40
C LEU A 19 -2.32 -10.26 4.26
N ASP A 20 -2.10 -9.59 3.12
CA ASP A 20 -1.35 -10.14 1.98
C ASP A 20 0.10 -10.45 2.33
N LYS A 21 0.64 -9.84 3.39
CA LYS A 21 1.95 -10.21 3.94
C LYS A 21 1.97 -11.63 4.50
N ILE A 22 0.84 -12.08 5.08
CA ILE A 22 0.65 -13.44 5.59
C ILE A 22 0.49 -14.41 4.41
N GLU A 23 -0.34 -14.04 3.44
CA GLU A 23 -0.52 -14.78 2.18
C GLU A 23 0.80 -15.01 1.46
N ALA A 24 1.56 -13.94 1.23
CA ALA A 24 2.85 -13.97 0.59
C ALA A 24 3.88 -14.80 1.35
N LYS A 25 3.85 -14.76 2.69
CA LYS A 25 4.76 -15.55 3.54
C LYS A 25 4.48 -17.04 3.43
N LEU A 26 3.21 -17.43 3.26
CA LEU A 26 2.77 -18.82 3.20
C LEU A 26 2.63 -19.37 1.77
N GLY A 27 2.58 -18.49 0.76
CA GLY A 27 2.34 -18.86 -0.64
C GLY A 27 0.94 -19.43 -0.87
N VAL A 28 -0.08 -18.92 -0.16
CA VAL A 28 -1.46 -19.45 -0.21
C VAL A 28 -2.38 -18.42 -0.85
N ALA A 29 -2.70 -18.61 -2.13
CA ALA A 29 -3.58 -17.70 -2.87
C ALA A 29 -4.94 -17.47 -2.19
N GLY A 30 -5.34 -16.19 -2.09
CA GLY A 30 -6.60 -15.73 -1.50
C GLY A 30 -6.72 -15.99 0.00
N LEU A 31 -5.60 -16.13 0.71
CA LEU A 31 -5.56 -16.26 2.16
C LEU A 31 -5.98 -14.97 2.86
N SER A 32 -5.60 -13.79 2.37
CA SER A 32 -6.00 -12.51 2.98
C SER A 32 -7.53 -12.38 3.10
N ASN A 33 -8.22 -12.64 1.99
CA ASN A 33 -9.68 -12.72 1.90
C ASN A 33 -10.27 -13.76 2.88
N LYS A 34 -9.68 -14.96 2.99
CA LYS A 34 -10.13 -15.99 3.94
C LYS A 34 -9.96 -15.54 5.39
N ILE A 35 -8.85 -14.87 5.70
CA ILE A 35 -8.61 -14.33 7.04
C ILE A 35 -9.68 -13.28 7.37
N GLN A 36 -9.95 -12.35 6.46
CA GLN A 36 -10.96 -11.32 6.65
C GLN A 36 -12.37 -11.90 6.82
N ALA A 37 -12.76 -12.85 5.96
CA ALA A 37 -14.09 -13.47 5.98
C ALA A 37 -14.38 -14.30 7.25
N ALA A 38 -13.35 -14.84 7.90
CA ALA A 38 -13.49 -15.67 9.10
C ALA A 38 -13.38 -14.89 10.43
N ARG A 39 -13.36 -13.55 10.39
CA ARG A 39 -13.45 -12.68 11.59
C ARG A 39 -14.78 -12.91 12.35
N PRO A 40 -14.84 -12.68 13.68
CA PRO A 40 -13.75 -12.24 14.56
C PRO A 40 -12.95 -13.42 15.16
N TYR A 41 -11.66 -13.21 15.41
CA TYR A 41 -10.75 -14.13 16.11
C TYR A 41 -10.58 -13.69 17.56
N THR A 42 -10.64 -14.63 18.51
CA THR A 42 -10.41 -14.35 19.94
C THR A 42 -8.92 -14.36 20.26
N LYS A 43 -8.16 -15.20 19.56
CA LYS A 43 -6.70 -15.32 19.66
C LYS A 43 -6.11 -15.75 18.32
N ALA A 44 -4.81 -15.57 18.12
CA ALA A 44 -4.12 -15.89 16.87
C ALA A 44 -4.29 -17.37 16.44
N GLU A 45 -4.29 -18.31 17.39
CA GLU A 45 -4.47 -19.74 17.13
C GLU A 45 -5.84 -20.08 16.51
N ASP A 46 -6.81 -19.16 16.59
CA ASP A 46 -8.11 -19.36 15.96
C ASP A 46 -8.02 -19.44 14.44
N LEU A 47 -6.94 -18.94 13.82
CA LEU A 47 -6.64 -19.19 12.41
C LEU A 47 -6.57 -20.69 12.08
N VAL A 48 -6.08 -21.51 13.03
CA VAL A 48 -6.01 -22.96 12.89
C VAL A 48 -7.35 -23.61 13.23
N THR A 49 -7.96 -23.22 14.35
CA THR A 49 -9.23 -23.85 14.80
C THR A 49 -10.38 -23.58 13.83
N LYS A 50 -10.39 -22.41 13.18
CA LYS A 50 -11.33 -22.06 12.10
C LYS A 50 -10.92 -22.60 10.72
N LYS A 51 -9.82 -23.35 10.63
CA LYS A 51 -9.31 -23.96 9.40
C LYS A 51 -8.99 -22.94 8.30
N VAL A 52 -8.59 -21.73 8.68
CA VAL A 52 -8.11 -20.70 7.74
C VAL A 52 -6.71 -21.07 7.25
N ILE A 53 -5.85 -21.57 8.15
CA ILE A 53 -4.54 -22.16 7.84
C ILE A 53 -4.31 -23.44 8.66
N THR A 54 -3.32 -24.23 8.26
CA THR A 54 -2.87 -25.41 9.02
C THR A 54 -1.98 -25.02 10.20
N ALA A 55 -1.80 -25.93 11.17
CA ALA A 55 -0.87 -25.71 12.29
C ALA A 55 0.57 -25.43 11.81
N ALA A 56 1.05 -26.17 10.81
CA ALA A 56 2.38 -25.98 10.23
C ALA A 56 2.54 -24.63 9.51
N GLN A 57 1.47 -24.09 8.94
CA GLN A 57 1.46 -22.74 8.38
C GLN A 57 1.43 -21.68 9.49
N PHE A 58 0.61 -21.89 10.52
CA PHE A 58 0.56 -20.98 11.68
C PHE A 58 1.92 -20.83 12.35
N ASP A 59 2.68 -21.92 12.50
CA ASP A 59 4.03 -21.88 13.06
C ASP A 59 4.99 -20.96 12.30
N GLN A 60 4.76 -20.72 11.01
CA GLN A 60 5.58 -19.82 10.17
C GLN A 60 5.19 -18.34 10.32
N VAL A 61 3.99 -18.04 10.82
CA VAL A 61 3.44 -16.68 10.88
C VAL A 61 3.01 -16.24 12.29
N LYS A 62 3.08 -17.09 13.31
CA LYS A 62 2.65 -16.79 14.69
C LYS A 62 3.30 -15.57 15.33
N ASP A 63 4.51 -15.21 14.88
CA ASP A 63 5.22 -14.01 15.33
C ASP A 63 4.83 -12.74 14.55
N LEU A 64 4.14 -12.91 13.41
CA LEU A 64 3.64 -11.82 12.56
C LEU A 64 2.19 -11.45 12.89
N VAL A 65 1.41 -12.35 13.48
CA VAL A 65 -0.04 -12.18 13.69
C VAL A 65 -0.42 -12.10 15.16
N GLY A 66 -1.45 -11.31 15.45
CA GLY A 66 -2.04 -11.11 16.78
C GLY A 66 -3.51 -10.72 16.68
N THR A 67 -4.17 -10.54 17.82
CA THR A 67 -5.56 -10.06 17.90
C THR A 67 -5.68 -8.77 18.71
N GLU A 68 -4.54 -8.24 19.16
CA GLU A 68 -4.45 -7.05 20.00
C GLU A 68 -4.61 -5.79 19.15
N THR A 69 -5.62 -4.99 19.47
CA THR A 69 -5.75 -3.63 18.95
C THR A 69 -4.63 -2.78 19.53
N VAL A 70 -3.74 -2.26 18.67
CA VAL A 70 -2.69 -1.32 19.06
C VAL A 70 -3.17 0.09 18.79
N GLU A 71 -3.44 0.85 19.84
CA GLU A 71 -3.78 2.27 19.71
C GLU A 71 -2.52 3.06 19.31
N LEU A 72 -2.42 3.43 18.03
CA LEU A 72 -1.33 4.29 17.53
C LEU A 72 -1.50 5.73 18.04
N LYS A 73 -0.39 6.37 18.43
CA LYS A 73 -0.36 7.76 18.93
C LYS A 73 0.76 8.56 18.26
N GLY A 74 0.61 9.88 18.23
CA GLY A 74 1.60 10.81 17.69
C GLY A 74 2.00 10.48 16.25
N GLU A 75 3.29 10.60 15.94
CA GLU A 75 3.85 10.40 14.60
C GLU A 75 3.49 9.03 14.00
N ALA A 76 3.46 7.95 14.81
CA ALA A 76 3.13 6.62 14.32
C ALA A 76 1.68 6.53 13.79
N LYS A 77 0.74 7.26 14.41
CA LYS A 77 -0.64 7.36 13.94
C LYS A 77 -0.72 8.11 12.61
N ASP A 78 0.05 9.19 12.48
CA ASP A 78 0.09 9.99 11.25
C ASP A 78 0.77 9.23 10.10
N VAL A 79 1.79 8.42 10.38
CA VAL A 79 2.41 7.52 9.40
C VAL A 79 1.41 6.47 8.91
N ASP A 80 0.67 5.82 9.80
CA ASP A 80 -0.38 4.86 9.42
C ASP A 80 -1.46 5.51 8.55
N TYR A 81 -1.99 6.65 9.00
CA TYR A 81 -2.99 7.42 8.27
C TYR A 81 -2.51 7.81 6.86
N LEU A 82 -1.30 8.37 6.76
CA LEU A 82 -0.77 8.81 5.46
C LEU A 82 -0.38 7.63 4.56
N THR A 83 0.04 6.50 5.14
CA THR A 83 0.30 5.26 4.40
C THR A 83 -1.00 4.76 3.75
N LYS A 84 -2.09 4.64 4.51
CA LYS A 84 -3.39 4.19 3.98
C LYS A 84 -3.93 5.11 2.88
N LEU A 85 -3.86 6.42 3.07
CA LEU A 85 -4.22 7.38 2.03
C LEU A 85 -3.27 7.31 0.82
N GLY A 86 -1.99 6.99 1.03
CA GLY A 86 -1.03 6.78 -0.03
C GLY A 86 -1.28 5.52 -0.85
N LEU A 87 -1.74 4.44 -0.23
CA LEU A 87 -2.21 3.24 -0.92
C LEU A 87 -3.46 3.56 -1.76
N MET A 88 -4.44 4.31 -1.20
CA MET A 88 -5.57 4.80 -2.00
C MET A 88 -5.10 5.60 -3.22
N LYS A 89 -4.12 6.51 -3.06
CA LYS A 89 -3.55 7.27 -4.19
C LYS A 89 -2.91 6.35 -5.23
N GLY A 90 -2.16 5.34 -4.81
CA GLY A 90 -1.52 4.39 -5.72
C GLY A 90 -2.52 3.64 -6.57
N HIS A 91 -3.59 3.10 -5.97
CA HIS A 91 -4.66 2.45 -6.73
C HIS A 91 -5.30 3.41 -7.73
N MET A 92 -5.67 4.62 -7.29
CA MET A 92 -6.31 5.61 -8.16
C MET A 92 -5.42 6.01 -9.36
N ILE A 93 -4.10 6.15 -9.16
CA ILE A 93 -3.16 6.42 -10.24
C ILE A 93 -3.27 5.35 -11.34
N VAL A 94 -3.32 4.07 -10.96
CA VAL A 94 -3.34 2.98 -11.95
C VAL A 94 -4.73 2.78 -12.54
N ALA A 95 -5.80 2.99 -11.76
CA ALA A 95 -7.15 3.07 -12.28
C ALA A 95 -7.24 4.10 -13.42
N LYS A 96 -6.63 5.28 -13.25
CA LYS A 96 -6.60 6.32 -14.29
C LYS A 96 -5.81 5.89 -15.52
N GLU A 97 -4.62 5.33 -15.34
CA GLU A 97 -3.82 4.81 -16.47
C GLU A 97 -4.60 3.76 -17.29
N LEU A 98 -5.35 2.89 -16.61
CA LEU A 98 -6.15 1.85 -17.24
C LEU A 98 -7.40 2.39 -17.93
N LEU A 99 -8.10 3.35 -17.33
CA LEU A 99 -9.21 4.06 -17.98
C LEU A 99 -8.75 4.79 -19.24
N ASP A 100 -7.58 5.44 -19.20
CA ASP A 100 -7.01 6.16 -20.35
C ASP A 100 -6.69 5.25 -21.55
N VAL A 101 -6.39 3.98 -21.29
CA VAL A 101 -6.18 2.95 -22.33
C VAL A 101 -7.41 2.08 -22.56
N GLN A 102 -8.60 2.54 -22.14
CA GLN A 102 -9.89 1.87 -22.33
C GLN A 102 -9.93 0.44 -21.77
N LYS A 103 -9.38 0.25 -20.57
CA LYS A 103 -9.42 -1.01 -19.78
C LYS A 103 -10.21 -0.84 -18.47
N PRO A 104 -11.52 -0.51 -18.54
CA PRO A 104 -12.34 -0.30 -17.35
C PRO A 104 -12.45 -1.56 -16.48
N ASP A 105 -12.47 -2.76 -17.07
CA ASP A 105 -12.54 -4.02 -16.31
C ASP A 105 -11.32 -4.24 -15.42
N GLN A 106 -10.14 -3.75 -15.84
CA GLN A 106 -8.93 -3.79 -15.01
C GLN A 106 -8.85 -2.58 -14.08
N ALA A 107 -9.41 -1.43 -14.46
CA ALA A 107 -9.43 -0.24 -13.62
C ALA A 107 -10.37 -0.39 -12.41
N LEU A 108 -11.46 -1.13 -12.56
CA LEU A 108 -12.51 -1.23 -11.54
C LEU A 108 -11.99 -1.80 -10.21
N PRO A 109 -11.25 -2.92 -10.14
CA PRO A 109 -10.68 -3.40 -8.87
C PRO A 109 -9.89 -2.34 -8.11
N HIS A 110 -9.09 -1.54 -8.81
CA HIS A 110 -8.32 -0.42 -8.23
C HIS A 110 -9.19 0.70 -7.67
N ILE A 111 -10.42 0.87 -8.17
CA ILE A 111 -11.39 1.81 -7.60
C ILE A 111 -12.13 1.17 -6.41
N GLU A 112 -12.29 -0.16 -6.42
CA GLU A 112 -12.92 -0.94 -5.35
C GLU A 112 -12.03 -1.00 -4.10
N HIS A 113 -10.72 -1.25 -4.22
CA HIS A 113 -9.83 -1.38 -3.06
C HIS A 113 -9.89 -0.17 -2.09
N PRO A 114 -9.80 1.10 -2.54
CA PRO A 114 -10.01 2.26 -1.66
C PRO A 114 -11.34 2.27 -0.92
N VAL A 115 -12.44 1.84 -1.57
CA VAL A 115 -13.80 1.86 -1.02
C VAL A 115 -14.01 0.72 -0.02
N GLU A 116 -13.66 -0.49 -0.44
CA GLU A 116 -14.07 -1.73 0.20
C GLU A 116 -13.08 -2.18 1.28
N GLU A 117 -11.81 -1.78 1.16
CA GLU A 117 -10.74 -2.31 2.00
C GLU A 117 -10.09 -1.25 2.88
N ILE A 118 -9.87 -0.03 2.35
CA ILE A 118 -9.04 0.97 3.03
C ILE A 118 -9.87 2.05 3.73
N TYR A 119 -11.06 2.40 3.21
CA TYR A 119 -11.80 3.56 3.73
C TYR A 119 -12.21 3.42 5.20
N ALA A 120 -12.66 2.24 5.60
CA ALA A 120 -13.10 1.98 6.97
C ALA A 120 -12.00 2.29 7.99
N ASP A 121 -10.74 2.02 7.62
CA ASP A 121 -9.56 2.17 8.48
C ASP A 121 -9.09 3.61 8.64
N VAL A 122 -9.47 4.50 7.72
CA VAL A 122 -9.16 5.94 7.82
C VAL A 122 -10.33 6.76 8.34
N GLU A 123 -11.57 6.24 8.28
CA GLU A 123 -12.78 7.00 8.60
C GLU A 123 -12.75 7.64 10.00
N GLY A 124 -12.35 6.88 11.02
CA GLY A 124 -12.20 7.41 12.37
C GLY A 124 -11.18 8.56 12.45
N GLN A 125 -10.06 8.41 11.73
CA GLN A 125 -8.99 9.40 11.70
C GLN A 125 -9.37 10.67 10.93
N LEU A 126 -10.23 10.56 9.90
CA LEU A 126 -10.83 11.71 9.20
C LEU A 126 -11.65 12.57 10.15
N LYS A 127 -12.52 11.93 10.95
CA LYS A 127 -13.38 12.61 11.95
C LYS A 127 -12.54 13.34 12.99
N GLU A 128 -11.52 12.69 13.55
CA GLU A 128 -10.60 13.31 14.50
C GLU A 128 -9.87 14.55 13.94
N ARG A 129 -9.58 14.54 12.64
CA ARG A 129 -8.86 15.61 11.94
C ARG A 129 -9.78 16.66 11.32
N ASN A 130 -11.09 16.58 11.56
CA ASN A 130 -12.12 17.44 10.96
C ASN A 130 -12.06 17.45 9.42
N VAL A 131 -11.67 16.33 8.81
CA VAL A 131 -11.68 16.15 7.34
C VAL A 131 -13.08 15.72 6.91
N LYS A 132 -13.60 16.35 5.86
CA LYS A 132 -14.88 15.95 5.27
C LYS A 132 -14.80 14.51 4.74
N GLU A 133 -15.80 13.71 5.06
CA GLU A 133 -15.93 12.36 4.49
C GLU A 133 -16.07 12.41 2.96
N PHE A 134 -15.47 11.42 2.30
CA PHE A 134 -15.44 11.30 0.84
C PHE A 134 -15.78 9.87 0.37
N LYS A 135 -16.29 9.00 1.25
CA LYS A 135 -16.70 7.62 0.90
C LYS A 135 -17.68 7.60 -0.26
N GLN A 136 -18.73 8.42 -0.17
CA GLN A 136 -19.75 8.48 -1.21
C GLN A 136 -19.19 8.93 -2.56
N VAL A 137 -18.16 9.79 -2.56
CA VAL A 137 -17.49 10.22 -3.79
C VAL A 137 -16.76 9.04 -4.46
N LEU A 138 -16.10 8.20 -3.66
CA LEU A 138 -15.46 6.97 -4.16
C LEU A 138 -16.50 5.97 -4.67
N MET A 139 -17.58 5.75 -3.92
CA MET A 139 -18.67 4.84 -4.31
C MET A 139 -19.38 5.29 -5.59
N ASP A 140 -19.59 6.60 -5.76
CA ASP A 140 -20.15 7.17 -6.99
C ASP A 140 -19.26 6.88 -8.20
N LEU A 141 -17.93 7.02 -8.05
CA LEU A 141 -16.97 6.69 -9.11
C LEU A 141 -16.99 5.19 -9.42
N GLN A 142 -16.92 4.34 -8.39
CA GLN A 142 -17.01 2.88 -8.53
C GLN A 142 -18.25 2.49 -9.32
N GLN A 143 -19.43 2.97 -8.90
CA GLN A 143 -20.69 2.65 -9.56
C GLN A 143 -20.75 3.18 -10.99
N LEU A 144 -20.19 4.37 -11.26
CA LEU A 144 -20.15 4.93 -12.60
C LEU A 144 -19.27 4.10 -13.54
N VAL A 145 -18.05 3.76 -13.14
CA VAL A 145 -17.15 2.92 -13.94
C VAL A 145 -17.75 1.54 -14.17
N LYS A 146 -18.37 0.95 -13.15
CA LYS A 146 -19.03 -0.37 -13.24
C LYS A 146 -20.22 -0.39 -14.19
N SER A 147 -21.06 0.64 -14.17
CA SER A 147 -22.32 0.65 -14.93
C SER A 147 -22.22 1.33 -16.29
N LYS A 148 -21.34 2.31 -16.44
CA LYS A 148 -21.17 3.12 -17.65
C LYS A 148 -19.68 3.45 -17.86
N PRO A 149 -18.83 2.46 -18.17
CA PRO A 149 -17.38 2.63 -18.23
C PRO A 149 -16.85 3.63 -19.27
N ASN A 150 -17.70 4.08 -20.20
CA ASN A 150 -17.38 5.07 -21.22
C ASN A 150 -18.05 6.43 -20.98
N ASP A 151 -18.67 6.63 -19.82
CA ASP A 151 -19.35 7.89 -19.49
C ASP A 151 -18.32 9.04 -19.36
N PRO A 152 -18.49 10.16 -20.09
CA PRO A 152 -17.52 11.26 -20.06
C PRO A 152 -17.40 11.93 -18.67
N SER A 153 -18.38 11.71 -17.77
CA SER A 153 -18.32 12.22 -16.40
C SER A 153 -17.37 11.44 -15.49
N ILE A 154 -16.84 10.29 -15.92
CA ILE A 154 -15.85 9.51 -15.15
C ILE A 154 -14.64 10.37 -14.77
N THR A 155 -14.12 11.19 -15.69
CA THR A 155 -12.98 12.06 -15.41
C THR A 155 -13.27 13.05 -14.28
N ALA A 156 -14.48 13.63 -14.26
CA ALA A 156 -14.88 14.56 -13.21
C ALA A 156 -15.00 13.83 -11.85
N LYS A 157 -15.68 12.67 -11.82
CA LYS A 157 -15.82 11.86 -10.60
C LYS A 157 -14.49 11.33 -10.07
N TYR A 158 -13.57 10.98 -10.96
CA TYR A 158 -12.21 10.60 -10.61
C TYR A 158 -11.48 11.76 -9.93
N ASN A 159 -11.58 12.97 -10.49
CA ASN A 159 -10.97 14.16 -9.91
C ASN A 159 -11.57 14.50 -8.54
N ASP A 160 -12.89 14.36 -8.36
CA ASP A 160 -13.56 14.56 -7.07
C ASP A 160 -13.02 13.57 -6.01
N ALA A 161 -12.87 12.30 -6.39
CA ALA A 161 -12.31 11.26 -5.51
C ALA A 161 -10.86 11.57 -5.12
N ILE A 162 -10.03 11.94 -6.09
CA ILE A 162 -8.64 12.35 -5.88
C ILE A 162 -8.55 13.56 -4.95
N ALA A 163 -9.44 14.56 -5.11
CA ALA A 163 -9.49 15.74 -4.27
C ALA A 163 -9.89 15.41 -2.83
N GLY A 164 -10.79 14.45 -2.62
CA GLY A 164 -11.12 13.92 -1.29
C GLY A 164 -9.89 13.33 -0.58
N ILE A 165 -9.13 12.50 -1.30
CA ILE A 165 -7.88 11.92 -0.77
C ILE A 165 -6.83 13.01 -0.51
N ASP A 166 -6.68 14.01 -1.39
CA ASP A 166 -5.72 15.12 -1.20
C ASP A 166 -6.08 16.00 0.00
N ALA A 167 -7.36 16.28 0.21
CA ALA A 167 -7.83 17.01 1.39
C ALA A 167 -7.51 16.23 2.68
N ALA A 168 -7.69 14.90 2.66
CA ALA A 168 -7.34 14.04 3.78
C ALA A 168 -5.83 14.02 4.05
N ILE A 169 -5.00 13.94 3.02
CA ILE A 169 -3.53 14.03 3.14
C ILE A 169 -3.11 15.38 3.73
N SER A 170 -3.75 16.47 3.29
CA SER A 170 -3.44 17.83 3.70
C SER A 170 -3.80 18.15 5.16
N ALA A 171 -4.52 17.25 5.84
CA ALA A 171 -4.75 17.32 7.27
C ALA A 171 -3.45 17.11 8.09
N ILE A 172 -2.44 16.47 7.50
CA ILE A 172 -1.09 16.43 8.05
C ILE A 172 -0.32 17.66 7.56
N PRO A 173 0.25 18.49 8.46
CA PRO A 173 0.97 19.70 8.09
C PRO A 173 2.05 19.45 7.04
N GLU A 174 2.19 20.38 6.10
CA GLU A 174 3.20 20.26 5.02
C GLU A 174 4.62 20.11 5.57
N THR A 175 4.95 20.82 6.66
CA THR A 175 6.25 20.73 7.34
C THR A 175 6.55 19.31 7.86
N GLN A 176 5.52 18.60 8.33
CA GLN A 176 5.65 17.20 8.75
C GLN A 176 5.75 16.28 7.52
N ARG A 177 4.89 16.47 6.51
CA ARG A 177 4.92 15.68 5.26
C ARG A 177 6.25 15.83 4.50
N GLN A 178 6.92 16.96 4.60
CA GLN A 178 8.23 17.22 3.97
C GLN A 178 9.43 16.90 4.88
N SER A 179 9.20 16.42 6.11
CA SER A 179 10.28 15.91 6.95
C SER A 179 10.83 14.61 6.37
N PRO A 180 12.16 14.50 6.10
CA PRO A 180 12.74 13.28 5.57
C PRO A 180 12.44 12.03 6.39
N LYS A 181 12.52 12.13 7.73
CA LYS A 181 12.23 10.99 8.62
C LYS A 181 10.80 10.50 8.44
N PHE A 182 9.84 11.40 8.54
CA PHE A 182 8.41 11.09 8.43
C PHE A 182 8.05 10.53 7.05
N ALA A 183 8.46 11.23 5.99
CA ALA A 183 8.19 10.81 4.62
C ALA A 183 8.81 9.44 4.29
N LEU A 184 10.04 9.17 4.75
CA LEU A 184 10.68 7.86 4.53
C LEU A 184 10.01 6.72 5.29
N GLN A 185 9.41 6.95 6.46
CA GLN A 185 8.61 5.94 7.15
C GLN A 185 7.38 5.54 6.31
N VAL A 186 6.67 6.52 5.76
CA VAL A 186 5.52 6.28 4.88
C VAL A 186 5.95 5.60 3.57
N ILE A 187 7.00 6.12 2.91
CA ILE A 187 7.55 5.55 1.67
C ILE A 187 7.93 4.08 1.85
N ASN A 188 8.67 3.75 2.91
CA ASN A 188 9.11 2.38 3.12
C ASN A 188 7.93 1.44 3.41
N THR A 189 6.89 1.91 4.09
CA THR A 189 5.69 1.11 4.34
C THR A 189 4.92 0.84 3.05
N ILE A 190 4.75 1.84 2.19
CA ILE A 190 4.10 1.67 0.87
C ILE A 190 4.95 0.77 -0.05
N LEU A 191 6.28 0.91 -0.04
CA LEU A 191 7.18 0.04 -0.82
C LEU A 191 7.15 -1.42 -0.34
N ASP A 192 7.02 -1.67 0.97
CA ASP A 192 6.86 -3.03 1.50
C ASP A 192 5.56 -3.69 0.99
N THR A 193 4.47 -2.93 0.94
CA THR A 193 3.22 -3.37 0.30
C THR A 193 3.40 -3.60 -1.19
N ALA A 194 4.02 -2.66 -1.93
CA ALA A 194 4.32 -2.85 -3.35
C ALA A 194 5.14 -4.13 -3.62
N GLY A 195 6.19 -4.38 -2.84
CA GLY A 195 6.97 -5.62 -2.96
C GLY A 195 6.16 -6.89 -2.67
N THR A 196 5.12 -6.79 -1.84
CA THR A 196 4.19 -7.88 -1.55
C THR A 196 3.28 -8.16 -2.74
N GLU A 197 2.65 -7.13 -3.31
CA GLU A 197 1.80 -7.30 -4.50
C GLU A 197 2.60 -7.75 -5.72
N TYR A 198 3.82 -7.21 -5.92
CA TYR A 198 4.68 -7.66 -7.02
C TYR A 198 5.01 -9.15 -6.94
N ARG A 199 5.23 -9.66 -5.73
CA ARG A 199 5.49 -11.09 -5.51
C ARG A 199 4.23 -11.92 -5.73
N ALA A 200 3.07 -11.46 -5.24
CA ALA A 200 1.79 -12.12 -5.47
C ALA A 200 1.45 -12.20 -6.97
N ALA A 201 1.82 -11.16 -7.73
CA ALA A 201 1.64 -11.11 -9.17
C ALA A 201 2.38 -12.20 -9.96
N ILE A 202 3.47 -12.76 -9.44
CA ILE A 202 4.40 -13.58 -10.24
C ILE A 202 4.40 -15.04 -9.81
N ALA A 203 4.10 -15.94 -10.76
CA ALA A 203 4.29 -17.37 -10.59
C ALA A 203 4.93 -18.00 -11.83
N ASN A 204 5.92 -18.87 -11.62
CA ASN A 204 6.67 -19.54 -12.69
C ASN A 204 7.24 -18.57 -13.74
N ASN A 205 7.82 -17.46 -13.26
CA ASN A 205 8.39 -16.38 -14.09
C ASN A 205 7.40 -15.78 -15.09
N LYS A 206 6.11 -15.74 -14.74
CA LYS A 206 5.03 -15.09 -15.50
C LYS A 206 4.21 -14.23 -14.56
N ILE A 207 3.67 -13.13 -15.09
CA ILE A 207 2.65 -12.36 -14.37
C ILE A 207 1.33 -13.13 -14.49
N LYS A 208 0.80 -13.58 -13.36
CA LYS A 208 -0.43 -14.37 -13.23
C LYS A 208 -1.55 -13.55 -12.63
N GLU A 209 -1.26 -12.82 -11.56
CA GLU A 209 -2.22 -11.90 -10.95
C GLU A 209 -1.94 -10.49 -11.48
N ILE A 210 -2.70 -10.10 -12.50
CA ILE A 210 -2.52 -8.81 -13.21
C ILE A 210 -2.85 -7.63 -12.28
N ILE A 211 -3.85 -7.80 -11.41
CA ILE A 211 -4.30 -6.78 -10.44
C ILE A 211 -3.15 -6.46 -9.48
N GLU A 212 -2.46 -7.47 -8.93
CA GLU A 212 -1.35 -7.25 -8.00
C GLU A 212 -0.12 -6.59 -8.67
N TYR A 213 0.14 -6.91 -9.94
CA TYR A 213 1.17 -6.18 -10.71
C TYR A 213 0.80 -4.69 -10.84
N GLN A 214 -0.48 -4.40 -11.05
CA GLN A 214 -1.02 -3.05 -11.20
C GLN A 214 -1.01 -2.29 -9.87
N ASP A 215 -1.39 -2.91 -8.77
CA ASP A 215 -1.32 -2.30 -7.44
C ASP A 215 0.11 -1.92 -7.08
N SER A 216 1.03 -2.87 -7.24
CA SER A 216 2.45 -2.62 -7.01
C SER A 216 3.00 -1.45 -7.86
N ARG A 217 2.57 -1.34 -9.11
CA ARG A 217 2.92 -0.22 -10.00
C ARG A 217 2.45 1.10 -9.41
N GLY A 218 1.19 1.17 -9.01
CA GLY A 218 0.56 2.40 -8.51
C GLY A 218 1.23 2.91 -7.24
N PHE A 219 1.49 2.00 -6.30
CA PHE A 219 2.24 2.27 -5.09
C PHE A 219 3.65 2.78 -5.40
N THR A 220 4.35 2.13 -6.33
CA THR A 220 5.70 2.57 -6.76
C THR A 220 5.69 3.97 -7.38
N ILE A 221 4.69 4.30 -8.21
CA ILE A 221 4.56 5.65 -8.80
C ILE A 221 4.29 6.69 -7.72
N TYR A 222 3.40 6.41 -6.77
CA TYR A 222 3.09 7.36 -5.71
C TYR A 222 4.29 7.60 -4.78
N VAL A 223 5.07 6.55 -4.47
CA VAL A 223 6.32 6.68 -3.71
C VAL A 223 7.31 7.62 -4.40
N GLU A 224 7.44 7.57 -5.74
CA GLU A 224 8.29 8.50 -6.48
C GLU A 224 7.83 9.97 -6.28
N GLN A 225 6.52 10.21 -6.24
CA GLN A 225 5.96 11.55 -5.99
C GLN A 225 6.23 12.01 -4.55
N LEU A 226 6.03 11.14 -3.56
CA LEU A 226 6.35 11.44 -2.16
C LEU A 226 7.84 11.77 -1.99
N TYR A 227 8.73 10.96 -2.59
CA TYR A 227 10.16 11.17 -2.47
C TYR A 227 10.61 12.51 -3.06
N LYS A 228 10.04 12.92 -4.20
CA LYS A 228 10.32 14.23 -4.82
C LYS A 228 10.07 15.41 -3.88
N SER A 229 9.09 15.29 -2.98
CA SER A 229 8.78 16.37 -2.02
C SER A 229 9.86 16.61 -0.97
N ILE A 230 10.71 15.61 -0.71
CA ILE A 230 11.81 15.69 0.26
C ILE A 230 13.20 15.78 -0.39
N THR A 231 13.29 15.68 -1.72
CA THR A 231 14.55 15.72 -2.49
C THR A 231 15.47 16.88 -2.09
N PRO A 232 15.01 18.14 -1.95
CA PRO A 232 15.92 19.25 -1.61
C PRO A 232 16.65 19.06 -0.28
N VAL A 233 15.97 18.51 0.73
CA VAL A 233 16.57 18.22 2.04
C VAL A 233 17.45 16.99 1.97
N MET A 234 17.00 15.94 1.27
CA MET A 234 17.75 14.71 1.08
C MET A 234 19.09 14.93 0.35
N GLU A 235 19.10 15.72 -0.73
CA GLU A 235 20.31 16.07 -1.49
C GLU A 235 21.32 16.83 -0.62
N LYS A 236 20.84 17.77 0.19
CA LYS A 236 21.68 18.64 1.01
C LYS A 236 22.25 17.94 2.24
N GLU A 237 21.40 17.22 2.97
CA GLU A 237 21.73 16.69 4.30
C GLU A 237 22.11 15.21 4.29
N TYR A 238 21.67 14.47 3.27
CA TYR A 238 21.84 13.02 3.15
C TYR A 238 22.24 12.59 1.73
N PRO A 239 23.27 13.19 1.09
CA PRO A 239 23.57 12.99 -0.34
C PRO A 239 23.78 11.53 -0.74
N ASP A 240 24.43 10.72 0.11
CA ASP A 240 24.62 9.29 -0.15
C ASP A 240 23.30 8.50 -0.12
N VAL A 241 22.44 8.78 0.86
CA VAL A 241 21.11 8.17 0.96
C VAL A 241 20.26 8.62 -0.22
N HIS A 242 20.35 9.90 -0.59
CA HIS A 242 19.65 10.43 -1.74
C HIS A 242 20.03 9.73 -3.04
N LYS A 243 21.33 9.61 -3.32
CA LYS A 243 21.84 8.91 -4.50
C LYS A 243 21.34 7.46 -4.56
N GLN A 244 21.38 6.75 -3.43
CA GLN A 244 20.90 5.37 -3.35
C GLN A 244 19.39 5.27 -3.59
N PHE A 245 18.58 6.09 -2.93
CA PHE A 245 17.12 6.09 -3.09
C PHE A 245 16.72 6.41 -4.53
N THR A 246 17.29 7.46 -5.13
CA THR A 246 17.00 7.84 -6.51
C THR A 246 17.32 6.72 -7.50
N ALA A 247 18.47 6.06 -7.35
CA ALA A 247 18.85 4.92 -8.18
C ALA A 247 17.90 3.72 -7.98
N SER A 248 17.55 3.42 -6.73
CA SER A 248 16.63 2.34 -6.39
C SER A 248 15.23 2.58 -6.94
N LEU A 249 14.65 3.77 -6.75
CA LEU A 249 13.33 4.14 -7.28
C LEU A 249 13.28 4.07 -8.80
N ALA A 250 14.34 4.50 -9.50
CA ALA A 250 14.44 4.35 -10.95
C ALA A 250 14.41 2.87 -11.37
N LYS A 251 15.11 1.99 -10.64
CA LYS A 251 15.13 0.55 -10.91
C LYS A 251 13.80 -0.12 -10.58
N LEU A 252 13.18 0.21 -9.44
CA LEU A 252 11.85 -0.27 -9.05
C LEU A 252 10.81 0.11 -10.12
N LYS A 253 10.82 1.36 -10.58
CA LYS A 253 9.92 1.84 -11.65
C LYS A 253 10.12 1.07 -12.96
N SER A 254 11.35 0.68 -13.29
CA SER A 254 11.64 -0.10 -14.51
C SER A 254 10.97 -1.48 -14.53
N ALA A 255 10.54 -2.01 -13.37
CA ALA A 255 9.79 -3.25 -13.32
C ALA A 255 8.41 -3.16 -14.01
N TYR A 256 7.92 -1.92 -14.23
CA TYR A 256 6.59 -1.65 -14.75
C TYR A 256 6.65 -0.84 -16.05
N PRO A 257 6.80 -1.48 -17.23
CA PRO A 257 6.83 -0.76 -18.51
C PRO A 257 5.49 -0.08 -18.82
N SER A 258 4.36 -0.65 -18.41
CA SER A 258 3.03 -0.04 -18.55
C SER A 258 2.05 -0.57 -17.50
N ALA A 259 0.85 0.01 -17.41
CA ALA A 259 -0.25 -0.53 -16.59
C ALA A 259 -0.79 -1.85 -17.15
N ILE A 260 -0.63 -2.10 -18.44
CA ILE A 260 -0.85 -3.43 -19.03
C ILE A 260 0.35 -4.31 -18.68
N ALA A 261 0.08 -5.37 -17.92
CA ALA A 261 1.11 -6.30 -17.50
C ALA A 261 1.77 -6.98 -18.71
N PRO A 262 3.12 -7.04 -18.77
CA PRO A 262 3.80 -7.92 -19.71
C PRO A 262 3.57 -9.40 -19.35
N GLU A 263 3.86 -10.33 -20.27
CA GLU A 263 3.74 -11.75 -19.96
C GLU A 263 4.75 -12.23 -18.91
N GLN A 264 5.96 -11.67 -18.94
CA GLN A 264 7.05 -11.98 -18.04
C GLN A 264 7.45 -10.74 -17.23
N PRO A 265 7.85 -10.91 -15.96
CA PRO A 265 8.30 -9.80 -15.15
C PRO A 265 9.64 -9.24 -15.68
N VAL A 266 9.76 -7.91 -15.71
CA VAL A 266 11.00 -7.23 -16.11
C VAL A 266 12.07 -7.31 -15.01
N LEU A 267 11.64 -7.35 -13.75
CA LEU A 267 12.50 -7.47 -12.59
C LEU A 267 12.17 -8.77 -11.84
N SER A 268 13.17 -9.47 -11.30
CA SER A 268 12.86 -10.64 -10.47
C SER A 268 12.25 -10.23 -9.12
N VAL A 269 11.48 -11.11 -8.50
CA VAL A 269 10.96 -10.91 -7.13
C VAL A 269 12.11 -10.69 -6.14
N ALA A 270 13.25 -11.37 -6.35
CA ALA A 270 14.44 -11.23 -5.51
C ALA A 270 15.05 -9.82 -5.63
N ASP A 271 15.24 -9.33 -6.84
CA ASP A 271 15.81 -7.99 -7.08
C ASP A 271 14.86 -6.89 -6.56
N MET A 272 13.55 -7.03 -6.77
CA MET A 272 12.53 -6.13 -6.20
C MET A 272 12.66 -6.05 -4.68
N SER A 273 12.74 -7.22 -4.03
CA SER A 273 12.86 -7.32 -2.57
C SER A 273 14.19 -6.74 -2.06
N GLU A 274 15.28 -6.94 -2.79
CA GLU A 274 16.60 -6.39 -2.44
C GLU A 274 16.63 -4.87 -2.51
N LEU A 275 16.04 -4.27 -3.55
CA LEU A 275 15.93 -2.82 -3.69
C LEU A 275 15.12 -2.17 -2.57
N ILE A 276 13.97 -2.77 -2.22
CA ILE A 276 13.10 -2.29 -1.13
C ILE A 276 13.83 -2.39 0.21
N LYS A 277 14.47 -3.53 0.49
CA LYS A 277 15.25 -3.71 1.72
C LYS A 277 16.45 -2.76 1.79
N GLY A 278 17.11 -2.51 0.66
CA GLY A 278 18.19 -1.53 0.58
C GLY A 278 17.71 -0.12 0.93
N ASN A 279 16.53 0.28 0.47
CA ASN A 279 15.90 1.56 0.81
C ASN A 279 15.58 1.65 2.31
N GLU A 280 14.97 0.60 2.89
CA GLU A 280 14.70 0.51 4.32
C GLU A 280 15.97 0.69 5.15
N GLN A 281 17.04 -0.04 4.79
CA GLN A 281 18.35 0.07 5.46
C GLN A 281 18.95 1.46 5.33
N ALA A 282 18.89 2.08 4.15
CA ALA A 282 19.42 3.43 3.95
C ALA A 282 18.67 4.48 4.77
N ALA A 283 17.35 4.34 4.90
CA ALA A 283 16.51 5.25 5.68
C ALA A 283 16.88 5.27 7.18
N THR A 284 17.40 4.16 7.73
CA THR A 284 17.86 4.12 9.13
C THR A 284 18.92 5.18 9.46
N LYS A 285 19.74 5.57 8.47
CA LYS A 285 20.75 6.64 8.61
C LYS A 285 20.12 8.02 8.75
N VAL A 286 18.93 8.22 8.18
CA VAL A 286 18.14 9.45 8.33
C VAL A 286 17.46 9.46 9.69
N TYR A 287 16.86 8.33 10.09
CA TYR A 287 16.19 8.20 11.40
C TYR A 287 17.11 8.45 12.58
N ALA A 288 18.38 8.05 12.49
CA ALA A 288 19.36 8.19 13.56
C ALA A 288 19.91 9.63 13.73
N LYS A 289 19.75 10.49 12.71
CA LYS A 289 20.22 11.89 12.71
C LYS A 289 19.14 12.92 13.02
N SER A 290 17.87 12.49 13.02
CA SER A 290 16.68 13.35 13.12
C SER A 290 16.10 13.40 14.53
#